data_AF-A0A365T3T7-F1
#
_entry.id   AF-A0A365T3T7-F1
#
_cell.length_a   1.000
_cell.length_b   1.000
_cell.length_c   1.000
_cell.angle_alpha   90.00
_cell.angle_beta   90.00
_cell.angle_gamma   90.00
#
_symmetry.space_group_name_H-M   'P 1'
#
loop_
_entity.id
_entity.type
_entity.pdbx_description
1 polymer ?
#
loop_
_entity_poly.entity_id
_entity_poly.type
_entity_poly.pdbx_seq_one_letter_code
_entity_poly.pdbx_strand_id
1 'polypeptide(L)'
;MSQCLEGQVTALNETQPTRYGLLSSYHESVQHALEDCSRSYPTTKQLKEVVDDPAITSQMLGNILSLLADLDVIGVQSQRNNSNRYDLTQYDSARMDELAELLAANPEL
;
A
#
# COMPACT_ATOMS: atom_id res chain seq x y z
N MET A 1 1.60 19.27 11.12
CA MET A 1 1.85 18.18 12.08
C MET A 1 1.68 16.90 11.30
N SER A 2 2.77 16.24 10.94
CA SER A 2 2.68 14.91 10.33
C SER A 2 2.01 14.00 11.37
N GLN A 3 0.83 13.48 11.05
CA GLN A 3 0.17 12.50 11.93
C GLN A 3 1.07 11.26 12.00
N CYS A 4 1.28 10.70 13.20
CA CYS A 4 2.00 9.43 13.30
C CYS A 4 1.25 8.35 12.52
N LEU A 5 1.99 7.37 11.99
CA LEU A 5 1.42 6.31 11.17
C LEU A 5 0.30 5.56 11.90
N GLU A 6 0.50 5.26 13.18
CA GLU A 6 -0.50 4.65 14.07
C GLU A 6 -1.85 5.41 14.06
N GLY A 7 -1.83 6.74 14.14
CA GLY A 7 -3.04 7.56 14.09
C GLY A 7 -3.75 7.49 12.74
N GLN A 8 -2.98 7.42 11.64
CA GLN A 8 -3.54 7.28 10.29
C GLN A 8 -4.15 5.90 10.08
N VAL A 9 -3.49 4.85 10.57
CA VAL A 9 -3.97 3.46 10.51
C VAL A 9 -5.24 3.28 11.34
N THR A 10 -5.27 3.86 12.55
CA THR A 10 -6.47 3.86 13.40
C THR A 10 -7.63 4.58 12.71
N ALA A 11 -7.40 5.77 12.16
CA ALA A 11 -8.43 6.51 11.43
C ALA A 11 -8.89 5.77 10.16
N LEU A 12 -7.98 5.10 9.45
CA LEU A 12 -8.32 4.28 8.28
C LEU A 12 -9.26 3.15 8.68
N ASN A 13 -9.00 2.50 9.81
CA ASN A 13 -9.85 1.45 10.30
C ASN A 13 -11.24 1.96 10.71
N GLU A 14 -11.31 3.05 11.47
CA GLU A 14 -12.60 3.64 11.91
C GLU A 14 -13.46 4.14 10.75
N THR A 15 -12.82 4.72 9.73
CA THR A 15 -13.54 5.36 8.61
C THR A 15 -13.81 4.42 7.45
N GLN A 16 -12.91 3.46 7.20
CA GLN A 16 -12.94 2.59 6.02
C GLN A 16 -12.47 1.16 6.38
N PRO A 17 -13.20 0.44 7.24
CA PRO A 17 -12.80 -0.87 7.75
C PRO A 17 -12.59 -1.92 6.64
N THR A 18 -13.35 -1.85 5.55
CA THR A 18 -13.14 -2.75 4.39
C THR A 18 -11.78 -2.52 3.72
N ARG A 19 -11.33 -1.26 3.62
CA ARG A 19 -10.01 -0.94 3.03
C ARG A 19 -8.89 -1.31 3.98
N TYR A 20 -9.10 -1.12 5.29
CA TYR A 20 -8.19 -1.59 6.32
C TYR A 20 -8.01 -3.12 6.27
N GLY A 21 -9.10 -3.89 6.27
CA GLY A 21 -9.02 -5.35 6.18
C GLY A 21 -8.36 -5.85 4.89
N LEU A 22 -8.57 -5.15 3.77
CA LEU A 22 -7.87 -5.42 2.51
C LEU A 22 -6.36 -5.19 2.63
N LEU A 23 -5.95 -4.06 3.22
CA LEU A 23 -4.54 -3.75 3.45
C LEU A 23 -3.92 -4.77 4.40
N SER A 24 -4.56 -5.05 5.53
CA SER A 24 -4.13 -6.06 6.52
C SER A 24 -3.94 -7.44 5.90
N SER A 25 -4.87 -7.88 5.03
CA SER A 25 -4.79 -9.22 4.42
C SER A 25 -3.67 -9.38 3.39
N TYR A 26 -3.26 -8.30 2.72
CA TYR A 26 -2.40 -8.39 1.52
C TYR A 26 -1.13 -7.53 1.58
N HIS A 27 -0.86 -6.83 2.69
CA HIS A 27 0.30 -5.95 2.83
C HIS A 27 1.63 -6.67 2.57
N GLU A 28 1.83 -7.88 3.10
CA GLU A 28 3.06 -8.67 2.88
C GLU A 28 3.30 -8.97 1.39
N SER A 29 2.26 -9.41 0.69
CA SER A 29 2.36 -9.71 -0.76
C SER A 29 2.65 -8.46 -1.59
N VAL A 30 2.10 -7.32 -1.17
CA VAL A 30 2.38 -6.05 -1.84
C VAL A 30 3.77 -5.53 -1.48
N GLN A 31 4.23 -5.68 -0.23
CA GLN A 31 5.58 -5.31 0.20
C GLN A 31 6.64 -6.00 -0.64
N HIS A 32 6.59 -7.33 -0.73
CA HIS A 32 7.52 -8.08 -1.58
C HIS A 32 7.48 -7.60 -3.04
N ALA A 33 6.29 -7.33 -3.57
CA ALA A 33 6.17 -6.81 -4.94
C ALA A 33 6.77 -5.40 -5.11
N LEU A 34 6.75 -4.55 -4.08
CA LEU A 34 7.40 -3.23 -4.10
C LEU A 34 8.93 -3.38 -4.05
N GLU A 35 9.44 -4.28 -3.22
CA GLU A 35 10.86 -4.57 -3.04
C GLU A 35 11.48 -5.23 -4.30
N ASP A 36 10.76 -6.16 -4.92
CA ASP A 36 11.18 -6.84 -6.15
C ASP A 36 10.97 -6.00 -7.42
N CYS A 37 10.23 -4.89 -7.34
CA CYS A 37 9.96 -4.05 -8.50
C CYS A 37 11.21 -3.27 -8.91
N SER A 38 11.81 -3.67 -10.04
CA SER A 38 12.97 -2.97 -10.60
C SER A 38 12.66 -1.59 -11.22
N ARG A 39 11.40 -1.13 -11.19
CA ARG A 39 10.96 0.10 -11.87
C ARG A 39 10.75 1.21 -10.84
N SER A 40 11.33 2.38 -11.09
CA SER A 40 11.13 3.56 -10.25
C SER A 40 9.70 4.12 -10.29
N TYR A 41 9.02 4.01 -11.44
CA TYR A 41 7.70 4.60 -11.66
C TYR A 41 6.65 3.64 -12.26
N PRO A 42 6.33 2.54 -11.56
CA PRO A 42 5.43 1.53 -12.07
C PRO A 42 3.97 1.99 -12.04
N THR A 43 3.18 1.46 -12.97
CA THR A 43 1.72 1.49 -12.91
C THR A 43 1.19 0.31 -12.10
N THR A 44 -0.05 0.36 -11.62
CA THR A 44 -0.71 -0.79 -10.97
C THR A 44 -0.63 -2.07 -11.80
N LYS A 45 -0.78 -1.96 -13.12
CA LYS A 45 -0.68 -3.12 -14.03
C LYS A 45 0.73 -3.73 -14.02
N GLN A 46 1.76 -2.90 -14.03
CA GLN A 46 3.15 -3.37 -14.01
C GLN A 46 3.51 -3.96 -12.64
N LEU A 47 3.03 -3.39 -11.55
CA LEU A 47 3.19 -4.00 -10.23
C LEU A 47 2.43 -5.33 -10.13
N LYS A 48 1.25 -5.44 -10.76
CA LYS A 48 0.49 -6.70 -10.76
C LYS A 48 1.22 -7.85 -11.45
N GLU A 49 2.15 -7.57 -12.37
CA GLU A 49 3.02 -8.57 -13.00
C GLU A 49 4.10 -9.10 -12.04
N VAL A 50 4.41 -8.36 -10.96
CA VAL A 50 5.39 -8.73 -9.93
C VAL A 50 4.71 -9.35 -8.70
N VAL A 51 3.43 -9.05 -8.47
CA VAL A 51 2.68 -9.61 -7.34
C VAL A 51 2.43 -11.10 -7.55
N ASP A 52 3.04 -11.92 -6.68
CA ASP A 52 2.95 -13.38 -6.72
C ASP A 52 1.61 -13.95 -6.23
N ASP A 53 0.79 -13.16 -5.54
CA ASP A 53 -0.53 -13.60 -5.08
C ASP A 53 -1.60 -13.51 -6.19
N PRO A 54 -2.14 -14.66 -6.68
CA PRO A 54 -3.17 -14.68 -7.71
C PRO A 54 -4.54 -14.17 -7.21
N ALA A 55 -4.79 -14.16 -5.90
CA ALA A 55 -6.03 -13.64 -5.32
C ALA A 55 -6.11 -12.11 -5.40
N ILE A 56 -4.96 -11.42 -5.45
CA ILE A 56 -4.90 -9.97 -5.58
C ILE A 56 -5.29 -9.57 -7.01
N THR A 57 -6.48 -9.02 -7.18
CA THR A 57 -6.90 -8.42 -8.45
C THR A 57 -6.21 -7.07 -8.69
N SER A 58 -6.15 -6.60 -9.94
CA SER A 58 -5.61 -5.26 -10.25
C SER A 58 -6.34 -4.13 -9.53
N GLN A 59 -7.65 -4.30 -9.27
CA GLN A 59 -8.44 -3.31 -8.52
C GLN A 59 -8.07 -3.31 -7.04
N MET A 60 -7.90 -4.49 -6.42
CA MET A 60 -7.43 -4.61 -5.04
C MET A 60 -6.04 -4.01 -4.88
N LEU A 61 -5.12 -4.34 -5.79
CA LEU A 61 -3.77 -3.77 -5.80
C LEU A 61 -3.80 -2.25 -5.93
N GLY A 62 -4.64 -1.70 -6.83
CA GLY A 62 -4.79 -0.26 -6.97
C GLY A 62 -5.28 0.42 -5.68
N ASN A 63 -6.24 -0.21 -4.99
CA ASN A 63 -6.74 0.27 -3.70
C ASN A 63 -5.66 0.25 -2.62
N ILE A 64 -4.88 -0.84 -2.54
CA ILE A 64 -3.78 -0.98 -1.58
C ILE A 64 -2.69 0.06 -1.86
N LEU A 65 -2.23 0.18 -3.11
CA LEU A 65 -1.21 1.16 -3.48
C LEU A 65 -1.68 2.60 -3.25
N SER A 66 -2.96 2.89 -3.44
CA SER A 66 -3.52 4.19 -3.06
C SER A 66 -3.45 4.42 -1.55
N LEU A 67 -3.74 3.42 -0.72
CA LEU A 67 -3.61 3.54 0.74
C LEU A 67 -2.16 3.73 1.15
N LEU A 68 -1.24 2.97 0.57
CA LEU A 68 0.20 3.13 0.85
C LEU A 68 0.68 4.54 0.48
N ALA A 69 0.15 5.13 -0.59
CA ALA A 69 0.41 6.53 -0.91
C ALA A 69 -0.22 7.50 0.09
N ASP A 70 -1.46 7.28 0.51
CA ASP A 70 -2.14 8.10 1.52
C ASP A 70 -1.43 8.02 2.89
N LEU A 71 -0.78 6.89 3.18
CA LEU A 71 0.01 6.64 4.39
C LEU A 71 1.47 7.08 4.28
N ASP A 72 1.87 7.75 3.19
CA ASP A 72 3.24 8.15 2.85
C ASP A 72 4.29 7.00 2.78
N VAL A 73 3.87 5.77 2.53
CA VAL A 73 4.80 4.63 2.32
C VAL A 73 5.41 4.67 0.93
N ILE A 74 4.66 5.12 -0.07
CA ILE A 74 5.11 5.33 -1.45
C ILE A 74 4.65 6.69 -1.96
N GLY A 75 5.34 7.23 -2.96
CA GLY A 75 4.89 8.47 -3.61
C GLY A 75 3.90 8.20 -4.75
N VAL A 76 3.30 9.28 -5.25
CA VAL A 76 2.53 9.27 -6.50
C VAL A 76 3.14 10.26 -7.47
N GLN A 77 3.75 9.75 -8.53
CA GLN A 77 4.33 10.59 -9.58
C GLN A 77 3.24 11.26 -10.43
N SER A 78 2.17 10.53 -10.76
CA SER A 78 1.04 11.11 -11.49
C SER A 78 -0.26 10.37 -11.20
N GLN A 79 -1.28 11.12 -10.82
CA GLN A 79 -2.65 10.63 -10.75
C GLN A 79 -3.31 10.79 -12.13
N ARG A 80 -3.79 9.69 -12.70
CA ARG A 80 -4.62 9.71 -13.90
C ARG A 80 -5.75 8.74 -13.68
N ASN A 81 -6.97 9.12 -14.06
CA ASN A 81 -8.23 8.41 -13.79
C ASN A 81 -8.21 6.87 -13.98
N ASN A 82 -7.27 6.30 -14.74
CA ASN A 82 -7.11 4.86 -14.93
C ASN A 82 -5.64 4.37 -15.00
N SER A 83 -4.64 5.18 -14.60
CA SER A 83 -3.22 4.81 -14.73
C SER A 83 -2.34 5.60 -13.78
N ASN A 84 -2.60 5.43 -12.47
CA ASN A 84 -1.72 5.99 -11.46
C ASN A 84 -0.31 5.43 -11.65
N ARG A 85 0.66 6.34 -11.66
CA ARG A 85 2.09 5.99 -11.58
C ARG A 85 2.53 6.27 -10.17
N TYR A 86 2.95 5.21 -9.50
CA TYR A 86 3.52 5.29 -8.17
C TYR A 86 4.99 5.66 -8.29
N ASP A 87 5.51 6.33 -7.27
CA ASP A 87 6.91 6.69 -7.17
C ASP A 87 7.57 5.80 -6.12
N LEU A 88 8.24 4.75 -6.58
CA LEU A 88 8.99 3.85 -5.72
C LEU A 88 10.36 4.40 -5.33
N THR A 89 10.79 5.54 -5.90
CA THR A 89 11.98 6.24 -5.38
C THR A 89 11.74 6.86 -4.01
N GLN A 90 10.46 7.04 -3.66
CA GLN A 90 9.99 7.46 -2.34
C GLN A 90 9.48 6.30 -1.50
N TYR A 91 9.77 5.05 -1.89
CA TYR A 91 9.39 3.91 -1.08
C TYR A 91 10.15 3.95 0.26
N ASP A 92 9.40 4.07 1.34
CA ASP A 92 9.92 4.06 2.71
C ASP A 92 9.72 2.68 3.33
N SER A 93 10.73 1.82 3.18
CA SER A 93 10.73 0.46 3.76
C SER A 93 10.52 0.45 5.27
N ALA A 94 11.11 1.40 6.02
CA ALA A 94 10.95 1.45 7.47
C ALA A 94 9.51 1.77 7.87
N ARG A 95 8.84 2.64 7.10
CA ARG A 95 7.43 2.95 7.31
C ARG A 95 6.50 1.81 6.86
N MET A 96 6.90 1.02 5.87
CA MET A 96 6.19 -0.20 5.49
C MET A 96 6.27 -1.26 6.60
N ASP A 97 7.46 -1.44 7.20
CA ASP A 97 7.65 -2.36 8.32
C ASP A 97 6.85 -1.91 9.55
N GLU A 98 6.86 -0.61 9.88
CA GLU A 98 6.02 -0.04 10.96
C GLU A 98 4.52 -0.27 10.69
N LEU A 99 4.08 -0.11 9.43
CA LEU A 99 2.71 -0.42 9.02
C LEU A 99 2.38 -1.90 9.24
N ALA A 100 3.27 -2.80 8.84
CA ALA A 100 3.09 -4.25 9.02
C ALA A 100 2.97 -4.61 10.51
N GLU A 101 3.81 -4.05 11.37
CA GLU A 101 3.74 -4.22 12.82
C GLU A 101 2.39 -3.74 13.38
N LEU A 102 1.91 -2.57 12.96
CA LEU A 102 0.63 -2.01 13.39
C LEU A 102 -0.58 -2.86 12.96
N LEU A 103 -0.54 -3.41 11.74
CA LEU A 103 -1.57 -4.31 11.21
C LEU A 103 -1.57 -5.66 11.94
N ALA A 104 -0.39 -6.21 12.23
CA ALA A 104 -0.23 -7.46 12.96
C ALA A 104 -0.64 -7.34 14.44
N ALA A 105 -0.40 -6.17 15.06
CA ALA A 105 -0.79 -5.90 16.44
C ALA A 105 -2.31 -5.73 16.60
N ASN A 106 -3.04 -5.40 15.53
CA ASN A 106 -4.47 -5.07 15.58
C ASN A 106 -5.30 -5.78 14.50
N PRO A 107 -5.38 -7.12 14.50
CA PRO A 107 -6.12 -7.84 13.47
C PRO A 107 -7.64 -7.56 13.45
N GLU A 108 -8.21 -6.97 14.51
CA GLU A 108 -9.65 -6.74 14.68
C GLU A 108 -10.01 -5.36 15.27
N LEU A 109 -9.19 -4.32 15.09
CA LEU A 109 -9.72 -2.97 15.31
C LEU A 109 -10.86 -2.70 14.33
#